data_AF-A0A357EE42-F1
#
_entry.id   AF-A0A357EE42-F1
#
_cell.length_a   1.000
_cell.length_b   1.000
_cell.length_c   1.000
_cell.angle_alpha   90.00
_cell.angle_beta   90.00
_cell.angle_gamma   90.00
#
_symmetry.space_group_name_H-M   'P 1'
#
loop_
_entity.id
_entity.type
_entity.pdbx_description
1 polymer ?
#
loop_
_entity_poly.entity_id
_entity_poly.type
_entity_poly.pdbx_seq_one_letter_code
_entity_poly.pdbx_strand_id
1 'polypeptide(L)'
;MGPFGRRFWYMKQWASPVLVLVLTTSLFFLGVDARAQSSSEHHPASIATGTLHNLQNEPDEGKWEGSTEGIAYSEFNHRFVGLFVLLFGLAELGHALRYRLPVWPRLVLPGALGVIGTYLLIWSDHEAWPIGSFTFVQTFSGQDPEILQHKLYGVFSSIAAVSETLRRISWARHPVWAIPLLVLGLGGALLLFFHSHGDHPGNHRIVLHHTVLGSFGIGAAVSSAMVAWASGISPQTAKRWELVWAGLVIGMGFQLLVYSE
;
A
#
# COMPACT_ATOMS: atom_id res chain seq x y z
N MET A 1 27.23 -40.29 -14.00
CA MET A 1 27.20 -39.10 -13.12
C MET A 1 25.90 -39.13 -12.30
N GLY A 2 26.01 -39.18 -10.98
CA GLY A 2 24.89 -39.52 -10.07
C GLY A 2 23.88 -38.39 -9.80
N PRO A 3 22.73 -38.72 -9.18
CA PRO A 3 21.56 -37.82 -9.06
C PRO A 3 21.72 -36.67 -8.05
N PHE A 4 22.88 -36.51 -7.41
CA PHE A 4 23.13 -35.45 -6.43
C PHE A 4 23.51 -34.08 -7.03
N GLY A 5 23.80 -34.01 -8.34
CA GLY A 5 24.27 -32.77 -8.99
C GLY A 5 23.20 -31.74 -9.39
N ARG A 6 21.89 -32.05 -9.27
CA ARG A 6 20.82 -31.19 -9.79
C ARG A 6 20.25 -30.16 -8.80
N ARG A 7 20.54 -30.25 -7.50
CA ARG A 7 20.02 -29.30 -6.50
C ARG A 7 20.79 -27.98 -6.42
N PHE A 8 22.06 -27.95 -6.85
CA PHE A 8 22.89 -26.75 -6.72
C PHE A 8 22.69 -25.72 -7.85
N TRP A 9 22.10 -26.13 -8.98
CA TRP A 9 21.84 -25.24 -10.12
C TRP A 9 20.60 -24.35 -9.94
N TYR A 10 19.65 -24.76 -9.10
CA TYR A 10 18.44 -23.98 -8.87
C TYR A 10 18.67 -22.78 -7.94
N MET A 11 19.58 -22.86 -6.97
CA MET A 11 19.78 -21.77 -5.98
C MET A 11 20.46 -20.52 -6.57
N LYS A 12 21.24 -20.65 -7.65
CA LYS A 12 21.98 -19.53 -8.25
C LYS A 12 21.09 -18.56 -9.05
N GLN A 13 19.88 -18.97 -9.44
CA GLN A 13 18.96 -18.16 -10.25
C GLN A 13 17.98 -17.29 -9.43
N TRP A 14 17.84 -17.54 -8.12
CA TRP A 14 16.94 -16.77 -7.24
C TRP A 14 17.62 -15.57 -6.56
N ALA A 15 18.96 -15.54 -6.54
CA ALA A 15 19.71 -14.42 -5.98
C ALA A 15 19.53 -13.13 -6.81
N SER A 16 19.47 -13.22 -8.14
CA SER A 16 19.30 -12.04 -9.01
C SER A 16 17.97 -11.28 -8.85
N PRO A 17 16.78 -11.91 -8.82
CA PRO A 17 15.52 -11.16 -8.73
C PRO A 17 15.27 -10.55 -7.34
N VAL A 18 15.68 -11.23 -6.26
CA VAL A 18 15.60 -10.67 -4.90
C VAL A 18 16.56 -9.48 -4.76
N LEU A 19 17.76 -9.60 -5.31
CA LEU A 19 18.73 -8.51 -5.33
C LEU A 19 18.25 -7.33 -6.20
N VAL A 20 17.59 -7.57 -7.34
CA VAL A 20 17.01 -6.51 -8.18
C VAL A 20 15.85 -5.82 -7.47
N LEU A 21 14.96 -6.56 -6.80
CA LEU A 21 13.86 -5.99 -6.01
C LEU A 21 14.40 -5.13 -4.85
N VAL A 22 15.40 -5.65 -4.13
CA VAL A 22 16.10 -4.93 -3.05
C VAL A 22 16.87 -3.72 -3.58
N LEU A 23 17.53 -3.83 -4.74
CA LEU A 23 18.24 -2.70 -5.37
C LEU A 23 17.27 -1.63 -5.86
N THR A 24 16.11 -2.01 -6.41
CA THR A 24 15.08 -1.04 -6.81
C THR A 24 14.47 -0.36 -5.60
N THR A 25 14.20 -1.06 -4.49
CA THR A 25 13.75 -0.39 -3.27
C THR A 25 14.85 0.51 -2.70
N SER A 26 16.10 0.05 -2.61
CA SER A 26 17.24 0.83 -2.10
C SER A 26 17.59 2.09 -2.93
N LEU A 27 17.45 2.05 -4.26
CA LEU A 27 17.71 3.22 -5.12
C LEU A 27 16.65 4.32 -4.99
N PHE A 28 15.44 4.00 -4.53
CA PHE A 28 14.40 4.99 -4.24
C PHE A 28 14.51 5.59 -2.83
N PHE A 29 15.10 4.88 -1.85
CA PHE A 29 15.32 5.39 -0.50
C PHE A 29 16.43 6.47 -0.42
N LEU A 30 17.33 6.56 -1.40
CA LEU A 30 18.38 7.60 -1.43
C LEU A 30 17.89 8.99 -1.90
N GLY A 31 16.64 9.10 -2.37
CA GLY A 31 16.08 10.34 -2.93
C GLY A 31 15.25 11.20 -1.97
N VAL A 32 14.97 10.72 -0.76
CA VAL A 32 13.97 11.35 0.14
C VAL A 32 14.59 12.27 1.20
N ASP A 33 15.90 12.19 1.47
CA ASP A 33 16.52 12.91 2.60
C ASP A 33 16.97 14.36 2.34
N ALA A 34 16.68 14.97 1.19
CA ALA A 34 17.34 16.24 0.82
C ALA A 34 16.46 17.51 0.83
N ARG A 35 15.18 17.48 1.21
CA ARG A 35 14.31 18.68 1.00
C ARG A 35 13.49 19.22 2.16
N ALA A 36 13.50 18.60 3.35
CA ALA A 36 12.65 19.05 4.46
C ALA A 36 13.40 19.65 5.68
N GLN A 37 14.71 19.91 5.59
CA GLN A 37 15.50 20.44 6.72
C GLN A 37 16.27 21.74 6.40
N SER A 38 15.75 22.58 5.50
CA SER A 38 16.38 23.85 5.13
C SER A 38 15.40 25.02 5.21
N SER A 39 15.08 25.44 6.43
CA SER A 39 14.87 26.86 6.73
C SER A 39 15.39 27.13 8.13
N SER A 40 16.70 27.38 8.19
CA SER A 40 17.40 27.87 9.37
C SER A 40 16.88 29.24 9.78
N GLU A 41 16.79 29.43 11.09
CA GLU A 41 17.36 30.57 11.82
C GLU A 41 17.92 31.71 10.95
N HIS A 42 17.32 32.90 11.07
CA HIS A 42 17.99 34.19 11.32
C HIS A 42 16.95 35.32 11.28
N HIS A 43 16.83 36.11 12.36
CA HIS A 43 16.95 37.58 12.39
C HIS A 43 16.40 38.24 13.69
N PRO A 44 16.85 39.46 14.04
CA PRO A 44 17.33 39.81 15.37
C PRO A 44 16.35 40.62 16.24
N ALA A 45 16.75 40.81 17.49
CA ALA A 45 16.10 41.70 18.44
C ALA A 45 15.94 43.14 17.90
N SER A 46 14.72 43.67 17.97
CA SER A 46 14.46 45.10 18.09
C SER A 46 13.28 45.34 19.03
N ILE A 47 13.55 46.07 20.11
CA ILE A 47 12.57 46.62 21.04
C ILE A 47 11.84 47.77 20.35
N ALA A 48 10.51 47.74 20.31
CA ALA A 48 9.67 48.95 20.25
C ALA A 48 8.27 48.65 20.82
N THR A 49 7.96 49.35 21.90
CA THR A 49 6.70 49.44 22.64
C THR A 49 5.58 50.02 21.77
N GLY A 50 4.38 49.43 21.84
CA GLY A 50 3.18 49.99 21.22
C GLY A 50 1.97 49.09 21.39
N THR A 51 1.29 49.22 22.53
CA THR A 51 0.01 48.59 22.83
C THR A 51 -1.06 49.06 21.83
N LEU A 52 -1.44 48.17 20.90
CA LEU A 52 -2.72 48.24 20.19
C LEU A 52 -3.31 46.83 20.14
N HIS A 53 -4.45 46.67 20.80
CA HIS A 53 -5.32 45.51 20.70
C HIS A 53 -5.70 45.26 19.23
N ASN A 54 -5.06 44.28 18.58
CA ASN A 54 -5.59 43.62 17.39
C ASN A 54 -4.83 42.31 17.14
N LEU A 55 -5.58 41.25 16.82
CA LEU A 55 -5.13 39.95 16.25
C LEU A 55 -4.29 39.04 17.17
N GLN A 56 -4.97 38.23 17.98
CA GLN A 56 -4.60 36.82 18.13
C GLN A 56 -5.52 36.03 17.18
N ASN A 57 -5.34 36.12 15.86
CA ASN A 57 -4.67 35.05 15.12
C ASN A 57 -3.55 34.38 15.94
N GLU A 58 -3.97 33.45 16.80
CA GLU A 58 -3.14 32.26 17.04
C GLU A 58 -2.72 31.75 15.65
N PRO A 59 -1.41 31.57 15.38
CA PRO A 59 -1.04 30.78 14.22
C PRO A 59 -1.70 29.41 14.40
N ASP A 60 -2.37 28.95 13.36
CA ASP A 60 -3.08 27.66 13.29
C ASP A 60 -2.05 26.51 13.29
N GLU A 61 -1.20 26.45 14.33
CA GLU A 61 -0.13 25.46 14.54
C GLU A 61 -0.69 24.05 14.87
N GLY A 62 -2.00 23.83 14.70
CA GLY A 62 -2.71 22.75 15.39
C GLY A 62 -3.51 21.78 14.53
N LYS A 63 -3.53 21.89 13.20
CA LYS A 63 -4.27 20.93 12.36
C LYS A 63 -3.49 20.51 11.11
N TRP A 64 -2.61 19.52 11.30
CA TRP A 64 -1.94 18.83 10.19
C TRP A 64 -2.96 18.31 9.18
N GLU A 65 -4.05 17.71 9.67
CA GLU A 65 -5.13 17.21 8.83
C GLU A 65 -5.86 18.35 8.12
N GLY A 66 -5.81 18.34 6.78
CA GLY A 66 -6.35 19.39 5.92
C GLY A 66 -5.45 20.62 5.73
N SER A 67 -4.25 20.64 6.32
CA SER A 67 -3.19 21.58 5.92
C SER A 67 -2.66 21.26 4.52
N THR A 68 -1.95 22.19 3.91
CA THR A 68 -1.37 21.98 2.56
C THR A 68 -0.34 20.83 2.58
N GLU A 69 0.45 20.77 3.64
CA GLU A 69 1.46 19.75 3.89
C GLU A 69 0.82 18.39 4.16
N GLY A 70 -0.23 18.34 4.98
CA GLY A 70 -0.98 17.12 5.28
C GLY A 70 -1.65 16.53 4.05
N ILE A 71 -2.31 17.37 3.24
CA ILE A 71 -2.90 16.96 1.95
C ILE A 71 -1.83 16.40 1.02
N ALA A 72 -0.70 17.12 0.86
CA ALA A 72 0.38 16.65 -0.01
C ALA A 72 0.97 15.31 0.46
N TYR A 73 1.05 15.09 1.79
CA TYR A 73 1.50 13.85 2.39
C TYR A 73 0.52 12.70 2.14
N SER A 74 -0.77 12.91 2.38
CA SER A 74 -1.82 11.92 2.11
C SER A 74 -1.87 11.57 0.61
N GLU A 75 -1.85 12.56 -0.28
CA GLU A 75 -1.82 12.30 -1.72
C GLU A 75 -0.59 11.51 -2.14
N PHE A 76 0.59 11.82 -1.58
CA PHE A 76 1.81 11.06 -1.82
C PHE A 76 1.64 9.59 -1.39
N ASN A 77 1.11 9.34 -0.19
CA ASN A 77 0.88 8.00 0.32
C ASN A 77 -0.05 7.19 -0.59
N HIS A 78 -1.17 7.79 -1.02
CA HIS A 78 -2.10 7.15 -1.94
C HIS A 78 -1.46 6.82 -3.28
N ARG A 79 -0.74 7.77 -3.88
CA ARG A 79 -0.06 7.57 -5.17
C ARG A 79 1.06 6.54 -5.07
N PHE A 80 1.79 6.52 -3.95
CA PHE A 80 2.82 5.53 -3.68
C PHE A 80 2.22 4.12 -3.64
N VAL A 81 1.16 3.89 -2.87
CA VAL A 81 0.45 2.61 -2.84
C VAL A 81 -0.13 2.28 -4.21
N GLY A 82 -0.71 3.27 -4.90
CA GLY A 82 -1.27 3.15 -6.24
C GLY A 82 -0.28 2.63 -7.28
N LEU A 83 0.97 3.10 -7.24
CA LEU A 83 2.05 2.61 -8.09
C LEU A 83 2.26 1.11 -7.90
N PHE A 84 2.42 0.64 -6.67
CA PHE A 84 2.65 -0.78 -6.38
C PHE A 84 1.43 -1.64 -6.72
N VAL A 85 0.22 -1.16 -6.44
CA VAL A 85 -1.03 -1.83 -6.82
C VAL A 85 -1.14 -1.98 -8.33
N LEU A 86 -0.84 -0.92 -9.09
CA LEU A 86 -0.85 -0.95 -10.54
C LEU A 86 0.20 -1.93 -11.09
N LEU A 87 1.42 -1.91 -10.53
CA LEU A 87 2.50 -2.80 -10.96
C LEU A 87 2.12 -4.27 -10.82
N PHE A 88 1.55 -4.69 -9.68
CA PHE A 88 1.13 -6.07 -9.54
C PHE A 88 -0.13 -6.39 -10.35
N GLY A 89 -1.07 -5.46 -10.50
CA GLY A 89 -2.21 -5.64 -11.40
C GLY A 89 -1.79 -5.91 -12.85
N LEU A 90 -0.80 -5.17 -13.36
CA LEU A 90 -0.25 -5.40 -14.70
C LEU A 90 0.49 -6.74 -14.81
N ALA A 91 1.20 -7.16 -13.76
CA ALA A 91 1.82 -8.49 -13.73
C ALA A 91 0.78 -9.62 -13.79
N GLU A 92 -0.32 -9.48 -13.05
CA GLU A 92 -1.45 -10.43 -13.06
C GLU A 92 -2.18 -10.43 -14.41
N LEU A 93 -2.33 -9.26 -15.05
CA LEU A 93 -2.88 -9.16 -16.40
C LEU A 93 -1.99 -9.90 -17.42
N GLY A 94 -0.68 -9.71 -17.35
CA GLY A 94 0.27 -10.43 -18.20
C GLY A 94 0.18 -11.95 -18.02
N HIS A 95 -0.05 -12.41 -16.77
CA HIS A 95 -0.30 -13.81 -16.46
C HIS A 95 -1.62 -14.33 -17.07
N ALA A 96 -2.70 -13.56 -16.96
CA ALA A 96 -4.03 -13.89 -17.51
C ALA A 96 -4.02 -13.95 -19.05
N LEU A 97 -3.25 -13.06 -19.69
CA LEU A 97 -3.06 -13.02 -21.14
C LEU A 97 -2.07 -14.06 -21.66
N ARG A 98 -1.45 -14.85 -20.76
CA ARG A 98 -0.47 -15.89 -21.09
C ARG A 98 0.75 -15.35 -21.85
N TYR A 99 1.15 -14.11 -21.55
CA TYR A 99 2.42 -13.58 -22.07
C TYR A 99 3.58 -14.43 -21.54
N ARG A 100 4.58 -14.66 -22.41
CA ARG A 100 5.81 -15.35 -22.04
C ARG A 100 6.67 -14.44 -21.17
N LEU A 101 6.26 -14.30 -19.93
CA LEU A 101 7.02 -13.59 -18.92
C LEU A 101 8.03 -14.55 -18.25
N PRO A 102 9.19 -14.05 -17.82
CA PRO A 102 10.09 -14.79 -16.93
C PRO A 102 9.37 -15.21 -15.63
N VAL A 103 10.01 -16.00 -14.76
CA VAL A 103 9.35 -16.54 -13.55
C VAL A 103 9.14 -15.47 -12.46
N TRP A 104 9.95 -14.40 -12.46
CA TRP A 104 9.94 -13.37 -11.41
C TRP A 104 8.62 -12.59 -11.24
N PRO A 105 7.79 -12.32 -12.26
CA PRO A 105 6.51 -11.63 -12.10
C PRO A 105 5.53 -12.34 -11.18
N ARG A 106 5.72 -13.66 -10.97
CA ARG A 106 4.96 -14.40 -9.95
C ARG A 106 5.17 -13.78 -8.56
N LEU A 107 6.35 -13.26 -8.26
CA LEU A 107 6.65 -12.66 -6.95
C LEU A 107 6.31 -11.16 -6.88
N VAL A 108 5.81 -10.54 -7.95
CA VAL A 108 5.48 -9.11 -7.94
C VAL A 108 4.32 -8.82 -6.99
N LEU A 109 3.24 -9.61 -7.03
CA LEU A 109 2.13 -9.44 -6.09
C LEU A 109 2.55 -9.54 -4.62
N PRO A 110 3.16 -10.64 -4.15
CA PRO A 110 3.55 -10.70 -2.74
C PRO A 110 4.63 -9.67 -2.40
N GLY A 111 5.55 -9.36 -3.32
CA GLY A 111 6.55 -8.30 -3.12
C GLY A 111 5.93 -6.92 -2.93
N ALA A 112 5.00 -6.53 -3.80
CA ALA A 112 4.29 -5.26 -3.73
C ALA A 112 3.46 -5.16 -2.43
N LEU A 113 2.72 -6.22 -2.07
CA LEU A 113 1.99 -6.26 -0.80
C LEU A 113 2.93 -6.16 0.41
N GLY A 114 4.12 -6.76 0.35
CA GLY A 114 5.12 -6.65 1.41
C GLY A 114 5.67 -5.24 1.56
N VAL A 115 5.97 -4.57 0.44
CA VAL A 115 6.40 -3.16 0.42
C VAL A 115 5.31 -2.24 0.95
N ILE A 116 4.08 -2.35 0.44
CA ILE A 116 2.93 -1.57 0.91
C ILE A 116 2.69 -1.82 2.41
N GLY A 117 2.70 -3.08 2.83
CA GLY A 117 2.47 -3.45 4.23
C GLY A 117 3.51 -2.83 5.18
N THR A 118 4.78 -2.93 4.81
CA THR A 118 5.88 -2.30 5.56
C THR A 118 5.74 -0.78 5.56
N TYR A 119 5.37 -0.20 4.41
CA TYR A 119 5.19 1.23 4.25
C TYR A 119 4.12 1.78 5.19
N LEU A 120 2.94 1.16 5.20
CA LEU A 120 1.82 1.57 6.05
C LEU A 120 2.11 1.35 7.54
N LEU A 121 2.95 0.39 7.90
CA LEU A 121 3.31 0.20 9.30
C LEU A 121 4.24 1.30 9.81
N ILE A 122 5.14 1.80 8.97
CA ILE A 122 6.25 2.66 9.40
C ILE A 122 6.06 4.12 8.97
N TRP A 123 5.74 4.38 7.70
CA TRP A 123 5.84 5.71 7.08
C TRP A 123 4.51 6.32 6.66
N SER A 124 3.37 5.62 6.68
CA SER A 124 2.09 6.24 6.25
C SER A 124 1.64 7.40 7.12
N ASP A 125 2.07 7.46 8.38
CA ASP A 125 1.57 8.40 9.38
C ASP A 125 2.76 9.06 10.06
N HIS A 126 2.93 10.37 9.86
CA HIS A 126 4.09 11.11 10.33
C HIS A 126 4.18 11.19 11.87
N GLU A 127 3.05 11.27 12.57
CA GLU A 127 3.00 11.27 14.05
C GLU A 127 3.08 9.89 14.67
N ALA A 128 2.78 8.82 13.92
CA ALA A 128 2.65 7.49 14.50
C ALA A 128 4.00 6.84 14.82
N TRP A 129 3.98 5.97 15.84
CA TRP A 129 5.08 5.04 16.08
C TRP A 129 5.32 4.17 14.83
N PRO A 130 6.58 3.88 14.43
CA PRO A 130 7.82 4.06 15.20
C PRO A 130 8.62 5.33 14.92
N ILE A 131 8.20 6.18 13.99
CA ILE A 131 9.02 7.31 13.52
C ILE A 131 8.55 8.67 14.05
N GLY A 132 7.29 8.78 14.46
CA GLY A 132 6.67 10.01 14.91
C GLY A 132 6.70 10.22 16.43
N SER A 133 5.99 11.26 16.88
CA SER A 133 5.96 11.66 18.29
C SER A 133 5.10 10.73 19.17
N PHE A 134 4.13 10.02 18.57
CA PHE A 134 3.25 9.13 19.31
C PHE A 134 3.98 7.89 19.80
N THR A 135 3.69 7.52 21.05
CA THR A 135 4.06 6.21 21.58
C THR A 135 3.26 5.10 20.89
N PHE A 136 3.72 3.86 21.05
CA PHE A 136 2.98 2.68 20.61
C PHE A 136 1.53 2.68 21.13
N VAL A 137 1.33 2.94 22.42
CA VAL A 137 -0.02 2.94 23.01
C VAL A 137 -0.88 4.02 22.40
N GLN A 138 -0.38 5.24 22.22
CA GLN A 138 -1.13 6.33 21.58
C GLN A 138 -1.54 5.95 20.15
N THR A 139 -0.60 5.45 19.35
CA THR A 139 -0.84 5.00 17.96
C THR A 139 -1.95 3.95 17.87
N PHE A 140 -2.00 3.01 18.81
CA PHE A 140 -2.96 1.89 18.77
C PHE A 140 -4.16 2.03 19.71
N SER A 141 -4.29 3.16 20.42
CA SER A 141 -5.41 3.40 21.34
C SER A 141 -6.72 3.75 20.64
N GLY A 142 -6.66 4.08 19.34
CA GLY A 142 -7.83 4.50 18.56
C GLY A 142 -8.23 5.96 18.76
N GLN A 143 -7.35 6.79 19.33
CA GLN A 143 -7.54 8.25 19.40
C GLN A 143 -7.62 8.89 18.01
N ASP A 144 -6.89 8.33 17.06
CA ASP A 144 -6.96 8.67 15.64
C ASP A 144 -7.40 7.43 14.84
N PRO A 145 -8.65 7.39 14.37
CA PRO A 145 -9.16 6.28 13.57
C PRO A 145 -8.41 6.09 12.25
N GLU A 146 -7.89 7.16 11.64
CA GLU A 146 -7.17 7.09 10.37
C GLU A 146 -5.86 6.33 10.53
N ILE A 147 -5.04 6.72 11.51
CA ILE A 147 -3.79 6.05 11.83
C ILE A 147 -4.05 4.56 12.11
N LEU A 148 -5.06 4.24 12.92
CA LEU A 148 -5.40 2.85 13.23
C LEU A 148 -5.77 2.07 11.96
N GLN A 149 -6.55 2.66 11.07
CA GLN A 149 -6.93 2.05 9.80
C GLN A 149 -5.70 1.82 8.89
N HIS A 150 -4.78 2.78 8.78
CA HIS A 150 -3.51 2.61 8.06
C HIS A 150 -2.68 1.45 8.63
N LYS A 151 -2.55 1.33 9.95
CA LYS A 151 -1.84 0.20 10.56
C LYS A 151 -2.53 -1.13 10.31
N LEU A 152 -3.86 -1.17 10.35
CA LEU A 152 -4.63 -2.38 9.99
C LEU A 152 -4.41 -2.78 8.53
N TYR A 153 -4.46 -1.83 7.59
CA TYR A 153 -4.12 -2.09 6.18
C TYR A 153 -2.69 -2.62 6.03
N GLY A 154 -1.73 -2.07 6.79
CA GLY A 154 -0.35 -2.54 6.83
C GLY A 154 -0.23 -4.01 7.27
N VAL A 155 -0.93 -4.38 8.35
CA VAL A 155 -1.01 -5.77 8.84
C VAL A 155 -1.67 -6.69 7.81
N PHE A 156 -2.81 -6.29 7.24
CA PHE A 156 -3.54 -7.07 6.23
C PHE A 156 -2.66 -7.34 5.02
N SER A 157 -2.02 -6.31 4.49
CA SER A 157 -1.12 -6.42 3.34
C SER A 157 0.08 -7.33 3.65
N SER A 158 0.67 -7.20 4.84
CA SER A 158 1.82 -8.03 5.25
C SER A 158 1.48 -9.51 5.38
N ILE A 159 0.33 -9.84 5.99
CA ILE A 159 -0.12 -11.24 6.11
C ILE A 159 -0.45 -11.82 4.72
N ALA A 160 -1.12 -11.03 3.87
CA ALA A 160 -1.42 -11.42 2.49
C ALA A 160 -0.13 -11.65 1.68
N ALA A 161 0.88 -10.81 1.83
CA ALA A 161 2.19 -10.95 1.19
C ALA A 161 2.87 -12.29 1.55
N VAL A 162 2.89 -12.64 2.84
CA VAL A 162 3.45 -13.92 3.30
C VAL A 162 2.65 -15.09 2.73
N SER A 163 1.32 -15.05 2.84
CA SER A 163 0.44 -16.11 2.34
C SER A 163 0.63 -16.35 0.83
N GLU A 164 0.65 -15.29 0.03
CA GLU A 164 0.84 -15.36 -1.41
C GLU A 164 2.27 -15.78 -1.78
N THR A 165 3.28 -15.40 -1.01
CA THR A 165 4.64 -15.92 -1.19
C THR A 165 4.65 -17.44 -1.05
N LEU A 166 4.08 -17.97 0.03
CA LEU A 166 4.03 -19.42 0.30
C LEU A 166 3.28 -20.19 -0.80
N ARG A 167 2.19 -19.63 -1.32
CA ARG A 167 1.45 -20.21 -2.45
C ARG A 167 2.29 -20.25 -3.72
N ARG A 168 2.95 -19.14 -4.05
CA ARG A 168 3.65 -18.97 -5.33
C ARG A 168 5.00 -19.68 -5.39
N ILE A 169 5.64 -19.93 -4.25
CA ILE A 169 6.80 -20.83 -4.14
C ILE A 169 6.40 -22.31 -3.96
N SER A 170 5.11 -22.63 -4.03
CA SER A 170 4.56 -24.00 -3.93
C SER A 170 4.78 -24.70 -2.59
N TRP A 171 5.02 -23.95 -1.49
CA TRP A 171 5.03 -24.50 -0.13
C TRP A 171 3.61 -24.73 0.39
N ALA A 172 2.65 -23.95 -0.08
CA ALA A 172 1.26 -23.97 0.33
C ALA A 172 0.33 -24.25 -0.86
N ARG A 173 0.30 -25.49 -1.35
CA ARG A 173 -0.43 -25.86 -2.59
C ARG A 173 -1.94 -26.01 -2.44
N HIS A 174 -2.43 -26.20 -1.21
CA HIS A 174 -3.86 -26.44 -1.00
C HIS A 174 -4.66 -25.14 -1.25
N PRO A 175 -5.81 -25.18 -1.97
CA PRO A 175 -6.57 -23.98 -2.32
C PRO A 175 -7.05 -23.15 -1.12
N VAL A 176 -7.17 -23.76 0.06
CA VAL A 176 -7.49 -23.09 1.34
C VAL A 176 -6.54 -21.91 1.65
N TRP A 177 -5.31 -21.95 1.15
CA TRP A 177 -4.36 -20.88 1.36
C TRP A 177 -4.73 -19.58 0.63
N ALA A 178 -5.79 -19.58 -0.20
CA ALA A 178 -6.35 -18.35 -0.78
C ALA A 178 -7.20 -17.56 0.24
N ILE A 179 -7.62 -18.20 1.34
CA ILE A 179 -8.48 -17.59 2.34
C ILE A 179 -7.88 -16.31 2.95
N PRO A 180 -6.60 -16.24 3.33
CA PRO A 180 -6.02 -15.00 3.87
C PRO A 180 -6.17 -13.81 2.92
N LEU A 181 -5.83 -13.98 1.63
CA LEU A 181 -5.99 -12.89 0.65
C LEU A 181 -7.45 -12.48 0.49
N LEU A 182 -8.38 -13.44 0.45
CA LEU A 182 -9.82 -13.16 0.39
C LEU A 182 -10.31 -12.39 1.61
N VAL A 183 -10.06 -12.91 2.81
CA VAL A 183 -10.61 -12.35 4.07
C VAL A 183 -10.01 -10.99 4.37
N LEU A 184 -8.69 -10.85 4.22
CA LEU A 184 -7.99 -9.59 4.47
C LEU A 184 -8.29 -8.55 3.38
N GLY A 185 -8.38 -8.98 2.13
CA GLY A 185 -8.80 -8.13 1.02
C GLY A 185 -10.24 -7.64 1.20
N LEU A 186 -11.15 -8.52 1.60
CA LEU A 186 -12.55 -8.14 1.89
C LEU A 186 -12.65 -7.24 3.12
N GLY A 187 -11.93 -7.56 4.19
CA GLY A 187 -11.87 -6.74 5.41
C GLY A 187 -11.35 -5.34 5.13
N GLY A 188 -10.24 -5.23 4.38
CA GLY A 188 -9.71 -3.94 3.95
C GLY A 188 -10.69 -3.18 3.03
N ALA A 189 -11.29 -3.87 2.07
CA ALA A 189 -12.24 -3.26 1.15
C ALA A 189 -13.49 -2.72 1.86
N LEU A 190 -14.01 -3.43 2.87
CA LEU A 190 -15.12 -2.98 3.70
C LEU A 190 -14.71 -1.80 4.58
N LEU A 191 -13.49 -1.80 5.11
CA LEU A 191 -12.96 -0.70 5.92
C LEU A 191 -12.88 0.62 5.13
N LEU A 192 -12.62 0.56 3.82
CA LEU A 192 -12.54 1.76 2.97
C LEU A 192 -13.86 2.54 2.92
N PHE A 193 -15.02 1.89 3.09
CA PHE A 193 -16.31 2.61 3.13
C PHE A 193 -16.46 3.52 4.35
N PHE A 194 -15.63 3.32 5.37
CA PHE A 194 -15.62 4.08 6.61
C PHE A 194 -14.29 4.81 6.84
N HIS A 195 -13.42 4.85 5.82
CA HIS A 195 -12.14 5.54 5.91
C HIS A 195 -12.32 7.03 5.59
N SER A 196 -11.76 7.90 6.43
CA SER A 196 -11.86 9.36 6.31
C SER A 196 -10.64 10.05 6.92
N HIS A 197 -10.16 11.12 6.29
CA HIS A 197 -9.03 11.92 6.74
C HIS A 197 -9.44 13.07 7.68
N GLY A 198 -10.04 12.73 8.83
CA GLY A 198 -10.50 13.72 9.82
C GLY A 198 -11.51 14.77 9.29
N ASP A 199 -11.57 15.93 9.95
CA ASP A 199 -12.41 17.07 9.51
C ASP A 199 -11.74 17.79 8.32
N HIS A 200 -11.94 17.24 7.11
CA HIS A 200 -11.31 17.69 5.86
C HIS A 200 -12.27 18.51 4.97
N PRO A 201 -11.85 19.64 4.38
CA PRO A 201 -12.68 20.41 3.44
C PRO A 201 -13.05 19.63 2.16
N GLY A 202 -12.23 18.64 1.78
CA GLY A 202 -12.40 17.74 0.64
C GLY A 202 -13.17 16.44 0.91
N ASN A 203 -13.81 16.29 2.08
CA ASN A 203 -14.34 15.00 2.55
C ASN A 203 -15.25 14.27 1.53
N HIS A 204 -16.04 15.00 0.75
CA HIS A 204 -16.90 14.40 -0.28
C HIS A 204 -16.12 13.69 -1.41
N ARG A 205 -14.95 14.22 -1.82
CA ARG A 205 -14.08 13.58 -2.82
C ARG A 205 -13.37 12.37 -2.23
N ILE A 206 -12.85 12.53 -1.01
CA ILE A 206 -12.21 11.47 -0.24
C ILE A 206 -13.16 10.27 -0.13
N VAL A 207 -14.39 10.49 0.35
CA VAL A 207 -15.41 9.44 0.47
C VAL A 207 -15.72 8.77 -0.87
N LEU A 208 -15.80 9.55 -1.97
CA LEU A 208 -16.01 8.98 -3.30
C LEU A 208 -14.84 8.10 -3.74
N HIS A 209 -13.60 8.57 -3.62
CA HIS A 209 -12.40 7.79 -3.94
C HIS A 209 -12.38 6.47 -3.16
N HIS A 210 -12.62 6.53 -1.85
CA HIS A 210 -12.62 5.37 -0.97
C HIS A 210 -13.78 4.41 -1.24
N THR A 211 -14.98 4.91 -1.56
CA THR A 211 -16.14 4.08 -1.93
C THR A 211 -15.88 3.32 -3.25
N VAL A 212 -15.27 3.98 -4.23
CA VAL A 212 -14.89 3.33 -5.50
C VAL A 212 -13.82 2.26 -5.26
N LEU A 213 -12.78 2.59 -4.48
CA LEU A 213 -11.73 1.64 -4.11
C LEU A 213 -12.26 0.45 -3.32
N GLY A 214 -13.14 0.67 -2.34
CA GLY A 214 -13.82 -0.38 -1.58
C GLY A 214 -14.63 -1.31 -2.50
N SER A 215 -15.37 -0.74 -3.45
CA SER A 215 -16.15 -1.50 -4.43
C SER A 215 -15.27 -2.37 -5.33
N PHE A 216 -14.16 -1.82 -5.86
CA PHE A 216 -13.18 -2.60 -6.61
C PHE A 216 -12.51 -3.66 -5.74
N GLY A 217 -12.17 -3.34 -4.50
CA GLY A 217 -11.53 -4.24 -3.53
C GLY A 217 -12.39 -5.47 -3.22
N ILE A 218 -13.71 -5.31 -3.03
CA ILE A 218 -14.64 -6.42 -2.85
C ILE A 218 -14.61 -7.35 -4.07
N GLY A 219 -14.76 -6.78 -5.27
CA GLY A 219 -14.75 -7.54 -6.51
C GLY A 219 -13.39 -8.25 -6.73
N ALA A 220 -12.29 -7.59 -6.39
CA ALA A 220 -10.95 -8.13 -6.50
C ALA A 220 -10.76 -9.31 -5.54
N ALA A 221 -11.12 -9.17 -4.27
CA ALA A 221 -11.03 -10.25 -3.28
C ALA A 221 -11.84 -11.48 -3.72
N VAL A 222 -13.08 -11.29 -4.18
CA VAL A 222 -13.93 -12.38 -4.65
C VAL A 222 -13.37 -13.03 -5.92
N SER A 223 -12.96 -12.25 -6.92
CA SER A 223 -12.41 -12.79 -8.17
C SER A 223 -11.11 -13.57 -7.95
N SER A 224 -10.22 -13.10 -7.07
CA SER A 224 -9.00 -13.82 -6.68
C SER A 224 -9.33 -15.18 -6.03
N ALA A 225 -10.32 -15.23 -5.13
CA ALA A 225 -10.78 -16.48 -4.54
C ALA A 225 -11.36 -17.44 -5.60
N MET A 226 -12.10 -16.91 -6.57
CA MET A 226 -12.61 -17.70 -7.70
C MET A 226 -11.50 -18.23 -8.59
N VAL A 227 -10.41 -17.50 -8.81
CA VAL A 227 -9.21 -18.05 -9.48
C VAL A 227 -8.66 -19.25 -8.71
N ALA A 228 -8.67 -19.24 -7.37
CA ALA A 228 -8.19 -20.37 -6.59
C ALA A 228 -9.13 -21.57 -6.57
N TRP A 229 -10.46 -21.35 -6.54
CA TRP A 229 -11.44 -22.41 -6.27
C TRP A 229 -12.26 -22.84 -7.48
N ALA A 230 -12.57 -21.94 -8.41
CA ALA A 230 -13.38 -22.22 -9.58
C ALA A 230 -12.55 -22.65 -10.81
N SER A 231 -11.22 -22.55 -10.74
CA SER A 231 -10.33 -22.90 -11.87
C SER A 231 -10.35 -24.38 -12.27
N GLY A 232 -10.88 -25.26 -11.41
CA GLY A 232 -11.10 -26.68 -11.74
C GLY A 232 -12.32 -26.94 -12.64
N ILE A 233 -13.20 -25.95 -12.86
CA ILE A 233 -14.44 -26.10 -13.63
C ILE A 233 -14.15 -26.06 -15.14
N SER A 234 -13.46 -25.02 -15.61
CA SER A 234 -13.00 -24.93 -17.00
C SER A 234 -11.84 -23.94 -17.17
N PRO A 235 -10.96 -24.13 -18.17
CA PRO A 235 -9.89 -23.17 -18.48
C PRO A 235 -10.40 -21.78 -18.85
N GLN A 236 -11.58 -21.70 -19.47
CA GLN A 236 -12.20 -20.45 -19.88
C GLN A 236 -12.75 -19.68 -18.68
N THR A 237 -13.36 -20.38 -17.73
CA THR A 237 -13.82 -19.81 -16.46
C THR A 237 -12.65 -19.28 -15.64
N ALA A 238 -11.56 -20.05 -15.54
CA ALA A 238 -10.33 -19.61 -14.87
C ALA A 238 -9.79 -18.30 -15.47
N LYS A 239 -9.63 -18.26 -16.81
CA LYS A 239 -9.16 -17.08 -17.52
C LYS A 239 -10.05 -15.85 -17.31
N ARG A 240 -11.38 -16.01 -17.28
CA ARG A 240 -12.30 -14.90 -17.02
C ARG A 240 -12.09 -14.31 -15.62
N TRP A 241 -11.96 -15.15 -14.60
CA TRP A 241 -11.69 -14.69 -13.24
C TRP A 241 -10.31 -14.04 -13.11
N GLU A 242 -9.28 -14.58 -13.77
CA GLU A 242 -7.94 -13.95 -13.82
C GLU A 242 -8.00 -12.55 -14.45
N LEU A 243 -8.76 -12.37 -15.53
CA LEU A 243 -8.92 -11.06 -16.18
C LEU A 243 -9.72 -10.06 -15.34
N VAL A 244 -10.80 -10.52 -14.68
CA VAL A 244 -11.59 -9.67 -13.78
C VAL A 244 -10.74 -9.23 -12.59
N TRP A 245 -10.02 -10.15 -11.97
CA TRP A 245 -9.07 -9.87 -10.89
C TRP A 245 -8.05 -8.80 -11.31
N ALA A 246 -7.33 -9.04 -12.41
CA ALA A 246 -6.32 -8.12 -12.88
C ALA A 246 -6.90 -6.75 -13.24
N GLY A 247 -8.06 -6.72 -13.91
CA GLY A 247 -8.74 -5.47 -14.29
C GLY A 247 -9.17 -4.63 -13.09
N LEU A 248 -9.73 -5.26 -12.05
CA LEU A 248 -10.13 -4.57 -10.82
C LEU A 248 -8.93 -4.02 -10.06
N VAL A 249 -7.85 -4.80 -9.95
CA VAL A 249 -6.59 -4.33 -9.33
C VAL A 249 -5.97 -3.17 -10.10
N ILE A 250 -5.93 -3.23 -11.42
CA ILE A 250 -5.45 -2.11 -12.25
C ILE A 250 -6.33 -0.88 -12.04
N GLY A 251 -7.65 -1.06 -11.97
CA GLY A 251 -8.60 0.00 -11.65
C GLY A 251 -8.31 0.67 -10.30
N MET A 252 -8.03 -0.12 -9.25
CA MET A 252 -7.62 0.41 -7.95
C MET A 252 -6.31 1.18 -8.02
N GLY A 253 -5.29 0.59 -8.65
CA GLY A 253 -3.97 1.23 -8.78
C GLY A 253 -4.05 2.57 -9.53
N PHE A 254 -4.83 2.62 -10.62
CA PHE A 254 -5.08 3.86 -11.34
C PHE A 254 -5.83 4.88 -10.49
N GLN A 255 -6.91 4.48 -9.81
CA GLN A 255 -7.71 5.35 -8.94
C GLN A 255 -6.88 5.97 -7.81
N LEU A 256 -5.92 5.23 -7.25
CA LEU A 256 -4.96 5.69 -6.25
C LEU A 256 -3.92 6.66 -6.83
N LEU A 257 -3.46 6.44 -8.07
CA LEU A 257 -2.51 7.35 -8.74
C LEU A 257 -3.12 8.71 -9.08
N VAL A 258 -4.42 8.75 -9.36
CA VAL A 258 -5.16 10.00 -9.60
C VAL A 258 -5.88 10.50 -8.36
N TYR A 259 -5.59 9.93 -7.19
CA TYR A 259 -6.16 10.37 -5.93
C TYR A 259 -5.79 11.83 -5.64
N SER A 260 -6.78 12.56 -5.12
CA SER A 260 -6.67 13.96 -4.72
C SER A 260 -7.71 14.28 -3.65
N GLU A 261 -7.38 15.21 -2.76
CA GLU A 261 -8.25 15.66 -1.67
C GLU A 261 -8.90 17.02 -1.95
#